data_AF-A0AAX3WTL8-F1
#
_entry.id   AF-A0AAX3WTL8-F1
#
_cell.length_a   1.000
_cell.length_b   1.000
_cell.length_c   1.000
_cell.angle_alpha   90.00
_cell.angle_beta   90.00
_cell.angle_gamma   90.00
#
_symmetry.space_group_name_H-M   'P 1'
#
loop_
_entity.id
_entity.type
_entity.pdbx_description
1 polymer ?
#
loop_
_entity_poly.entity_id
_entity_poly.type
_entity_poly.pdbx_seq_one_letter_code
_entity_poly.pdbx_strand_id
1 'polypeptide(L)'
;MTEEKMNLLSISDVLSHPKRNPETWFYLPPNLKEWNLNTRGIFSLDSFDFPPNSDDFLPEQAKKNGWIETLDGAGIEDVIDNVNNQFENPSLDQLFQAFLYYFENDAFLVFKK
;
A
#
# COMPACT_ATOMS: atom_id res chain seq x y z
N MET A 1 1.14 -24.94 -13.86
CA MET A 1 1.18 -24.02 -12.71
C MET A 1 2.41 -23.15 -12.88
N THR A 2 2.25 -22.03 -13.57
CA THR A 2 3.28 -21.00 -13.64
C THR A 2 3.38 -20.39 -12.26
N GLU A 3 4.56 -20.44 -11.62
CA GLU A 3 4.90 -19.48 -10.58
C GLU A 3 4.70 -18.10 -11.20
N GLU A 4 3.60 -17.42 -10.86
CA GLU A 4 3.59 -15.97 -11.00
C GLU A 4 4.79 -15.49 -10.20
N LYS A 5 5.80 -14.96 -10.91
CA LYS A 5 6.81 -14.12 -10.30
C LYS A 5 6.06 -12.93 -9.72
N MET A 6 5.62 -13.09 -8.48
CA MET A 6 5.04 -12.05 -7.66
C MET A 6 6.10 -10.96 -7.51
N ASN A 7 5.99 -9.94 -8.36
CA ASN A 7 6.90 -8.81 -8.34
C ASN A 7 6.53 -7.95 -7.14
N LEU A 8 7.27 -8.15 -6.05
CA LEU A 8 7.20 -7.26 -4.91
C LEU A 8 7.49 -5.83 -5.37
N LEU A 9 6.63 -4.90 -4.95
CA LEU A 9 6.75 -3.48 -5.23
C LEU A 9 7.33 -2.78 -4.01
N SER A 10 8.24 -1.83 -4.23
CA SER A 10 8.66 -0.96 -3.14
C SER A 10 7.54 0.04 -2.81
N ILE A 11 7.48 0.52 -1.57
CA ILE A 11 6.59 1.63 -1.21
C ILE A 11 6.82 2.83 -2.14
N SER A 12 8.07 3.13 -2.52
CA SER A 12 8.33 4.18 -3.50
C SER A 12 7.68 3.95 -4.86
N ASP A 13 7.65 2.71 -5.36
CA ASP A 13 7.03 2.41 -6.66
C ASP A 13 5.52 2.62 -6.59
N VAL A 14 4.90 2.14 -5.51
CA VAL A 14 3.46 2.25 -5.23
C VAL A 14 3.02 3.70 -5.12
N LEU A 15 3.79 4.53 -4.39
CA LEU A 15 3.47 5.94 -4.19
C LEU A 15 3.79 6.82 -5.41
N SER A 16 4.80 6.47 -6.20
CA SER A 16 5.18 7.25 -7.40
C SER A 16 4.25 7.03 -8.59
N HIS A 17 3.51 5.91 -8.60
CA HIS A 17 2.68 5.52 -9.73
C HIS A 17 1.29 5.01 -9.28
N PRO A 18 0.49 5.82 -8.55
CA PRO A 18 -0.80 5.40 -7.98
C PRO A 18 -1.70 4.67 -8.96
N LYS A 19 -1.85 5.23 -10.17
CA LYS A 19 -2.70 4.69 -11.26
C LYS A 19 -2.29 3.34 -11.83
N ARG A 20 -1.12 2.81 -11.44
CA ARG A 20 -0.66 1.47 -11.84
C ARG A 20 -0.94 0.43 -10.76
N ASN A 21 -1.30 0.86 -9.56
CA ASN A 21 -1.61 -0.03 -8.47
C ASN A 21 -2.93 -0.76 -8.77
N PRO A 22 -3.03 -2.05 -8.44
CA PRO A 22 -4.33 -2.72 -8.38
C PRO A 22 -5.25 -2.03 -7.38
N GLU A 23 -6.56 -2.04 -7.65
CA GLU A 23 -7.60 -1.57 -6.73
C GLU A 23 -7.85 -2.55 -5.57
N THR A 24 -6.82 -3.30 -5.17
CA THR A 24 -6.86 -4.28 -4.09
C THR A 24 -5.91 -3.87 -2.98
N TRP A 25 -5.90 -4.63 -1.89
CA TRP A 25 -5.14 -4.32 -0.70
C TRP A 25 -3.64 -4.51 -0.89
N PHE A 26 -2.86 -3.51 -0.48
CA PHE A 26 -1.41 -3.61 -0.40
C PHE A 26 -0.97 -4.17 0.95
N TYR A 27 -0.15 -5.21 0.93
CA TYR A 27 0.37 -5.89 2.12
C TYR A 27 1.84 -5.59 2.33
N LEU A 28 2.20 -5.29 3.58
CA LEU A 28 3.58 -5.00 4.00
C LEU A 28 4.03 -5.89 5.17
N PRO A 29 5.35 -6.07 5.37
CA PRO A 29 5.89 -6.79 6.52
C PRO A 29 5.36 -6.22 7.85
N PRO A 30 5.14 -7.04 8.89
CA PRO A 30 4.43 -6.61 10.11
C PRO A 30 5.19 -5.59 10.98
N ASN A 31 6.46 -5.30 10.69
CA ASN A 31 7.28 -4.39 11.48
C ASN A 31 7.23 -2.95 10.96
N LEU A 32 6.17 -2.21 11.30
CA LEU A 32 5.96 -0.81 10.89
C LEU A 32 7.18 0.09 11.11
N LYS A 33 7.92 -0.10 12.22
CA LYS A 33 9.06 0.76 12.57
C LYS A 33 10.24 0.63 11.61
N GLU A 34 10.28 -0.44 10.82
CA GLU A 34 11.31 -0.68 9.81
C GLU A 34 10.88 -0.23 8.42
N TRP A 35 9.62 0.19 8.26
CA TRP A 35 9.13 0.65 6.97
C TRP A 35 9.86 1.91 6.53
N ASN A 36 10.25 1.88 5.28
CA ASN A 36 10.90 2.95 4.54
C ASN A 36 10.53 2.79 3.06
N LEU A 37 10.87 3.78 2.22
CA LEU A 37 10.53 3.77 0.80
C LEU A 37 10.97 2.51 0.03
N ASN A 38 12.04 1.83 0.46
CA ASN A 38 12.53 0.59 -0.17
C ASN A 38 11.86 -0.68 0.38
N THR A 39 11.00 -0.55 1.39
CA THR A 39 10.26 -1.69 1.95
C THR A 39 9.36 -2.25 0.86
N ARG A 40 9.41 -3.57 0.72
CA ARG A 40 8.73 -4.28 -0.35
C ARG A 40 7.45 -4.89 0.16
N GLY A 41 6.38 -4.65 -0.58
CA GLY A 41 5.05 -5.20 -0.36
C GLY A 41 4.51 -5.89 -1.59
N ILE A 42 3.26 -6.33 -1.48
CA ILE A 42 2.54 -7.02 -2.54
C ILE A 42 1.05 -6.71 -2.47
N PHE A 43 0.40 -6.58 -3.61
CA PHE A 43 -1.05 -6.47 -3.68
C PHE A 43 -1.70 -7.85 -3.61
N SER A 44 -2.83 -7.95 -2.92
CA SER A 44 -3.65 -9.16 -2.95
C SER A 44 -4.48 -9.27 -4.22
N LEU A 45 -5.11 -10.42 -4.41
CA LEU A 45 -6.26 -10.51 -5.30
C LEU A 45 -7.48 -9.84 -4.66
N ASP A 46 -8.53 -9.63 -5.44
CA ASP A 46 -9.79 -9.08 -4.93
C ASP A 46 -10.48 -10.14 -4.06
N SER A 47 -10.62 -9.85 -2.76
CA SER A 47 -11.27 -10.75 -1.80
C SER A 47 -12.72 -11.09 -2.16
N PHE A 48 -13.39 -10.24 -2.95
CA PHE A 48 -14.77 -10.47 -3.40
C PHE A 48 -14.90 -11.70 -4.30
N ASP A 49 -13.84 -12.07 -5.02
CA ASP A 49 -13.81 -13.24 -5.90
C ASP A 49 -13.69 -14.57 -5.14
N PHE A 50 -13.55 -14.53 -3.81
CA PHE A 50 -13.28 -15.69 -2.95
C PHE A 50 -14.38 -15.92 -1.92
N PRO A 51 -14.52 -17.15 -1.38
CA PRO A 51 -15.51 -17.44 -0.35
C PRO A 51 -15.32 -16.56 0.90
N PRO A 52 -16.41 -16.16 1.57
CA PRO A 52 -16.32 -15.47 2.85
C PRO A 52 -15.57 -16.37 3.85
N ASN A 53 -14.54 -15.83 4.49
CA ASN A 53 -13.57 -16.51 5.38
C ASN A 53 -12.47 -17.34 4.70
N SER A 54 -12.31 -17.27 3.38
CA SER A 54 -11.08 -17.76 2.73
C SER A 54 -9.97 -16.71 2.83
N ASP A 55 -8.73 -17.16 2.89
CA ASP A 55 -7.54 -16.33 2.73
C ASP A 55 -6.88 -16.52 1.36
N ASP A 56 -7.46 -17.29 0.44
CA ASP A 56 -6.90 -17.66 -0.88
C ASP A 56 -6.57 -16.46 -1.78
N PHE A 57 -7.15 -15.30 -1.51
CA PHE A 57 -6.82 -14.03 -2.18
C PHE A 57 -5.46 -13.47 -1.75
N LEU A 58 -4.94 -13.88 -0.59
CA LEU A 58 -3.65 -13.43 -0.09
C LEU A 58 -2.50 -14.11 -0.84
N PRO A 59 -1.49 -13.34 -1.26
CA PRO A 59 -0.25 -13.89 -1.76
C PRO A 59 0.42 -14.81 -0.74
N GLU A 60 0.97 -15.94 -1.19
CA GLU A 60 1.63 -16.93 -0.33
C GLU A 60 2.70 -16.32 0.59
N GLN A 61 3.44 -15.32 0.10
CA GLN A 61 4.45 -14.62 0.88
C GLN A 61 3.83 -13.81 2.03
N ALA A 62 2.69 -13.15 1.77
CA ALA A 62 1.98 -12.39 2.77
C ALA A 62 1.41 -13.33 3.85
N LYS A 63 0.79 -14.45 3.44
CA LYS A 63 0.31 -15.51 4.36
C LYS A 63 1.42 -16.04 5.26
N LYS A 64 2.52 -16.52 4.66
CA LYS A 64 3.60 -17.20 5.40
C LYS A 64 4.35 -16.29 6.37
N ASN A 65 4.51 -15.03 6.00
CA ASN A 65 5.30 -14.08 6.78
C ASN A 65 4.43 -13.18 7.68
N GLY A 66 3.12 -13.44 7.74
CA GLY A 66 2.19 -12.63 8.52
C GLY A 66 2.22 -11.15 8.14
N TRP A 67 2.27 -10.86 6.84
CA TRP A 67 2.19 -9.49 6.36
C TRP A 67 0.80 -8.92 6.65
N ILE A 68 0.75 -7.63 6.89
CA ILE A 68 -0.46 -6.94 7.31
C ILE A 68 -1.03 -6.17 6.13
N GLU A 69 -2.36 -6.15 6.08
CA GLU A 69 -3.14 -5.30 5.18
C GLU A 69 -2.89 -3.82 5.54
N THR A 70 -2.75 -2.97 4.51
CA THR A 70 -2.53 -1.53 4.71
C THR A 70 -3.66 -0.70 4.14
N LEU A 71 -3.52 -0.25 2.90
CA LEU A 71 -4.52 0.48 2.14
C LEU A 71 -4.73 -0.24 0.81
N ASP A 72 -5.91 -0.12 0.26
CA ASP A 72 -6.19 -0.52 -1.11
C ASP A 72 -5.68 0.51 -2.12
N GLY A 73 -5.66 0.15 -3.40
CA GLY A 73 -5.25 1.04 -4.49
C GLY A 73 -5.93 2.40 -4.41
N ALA A 74 -7.26 2.41 -4.35
CA ALA A 74 -8.09 3.61 -4.22
C ALA A 74 -7.70 4.47 -3.00
N GLY A 75 -7.56 3.89 -1.81
CA GLY A 75 -7.15 4.63 -0.62
C GLY A 75 -5.75 5.22 -0.73
N ILE A 76 -4.83 4.53 -1.41
CA ILE A 76 -3.49 5.06 -1.72
C ILE A 76 -3.60 6.26 -2.68
N GLU A 77 -4.44 6.19 -3.71
CA GLU A 77 -4.68 7.30 -4.64
C GLU A 77 -5.23 8.53 -3.90
N ASP A 78 -6.24 8.34 -3.04
CA ASP A 78 -6.85 9.41 -2.25
C ASP A 78 -5.84 10.10 -1.33
N VAL A 79 -4.96 9.33 -0.68
CA VAL A 79 -3.89 9.87 0.16
C VAL A 79 -2.93 10.74 -0.67
N ILE A 80 -2.52 10.26 -1.85
CA ILE A 80 -1.61 10.98 -2.74
C ILE A 80 -2.27 12.25 -3.26
N ASP A 81 -3.53 12.19 -3.67
CA ASP A 81 -4.30 13.34 -4.15
C ASP A 81 -4.45 14.41 -3.06
N ASN A 82 -4.69 14.01 -1.80
CA ASN A 82 -4.68 14.93 -0.68
C ASN A 82 -3.34 15.66 -0.51
N VAL A 83 -2.20 15.00 -0.73
CA VAL A 83 -0.88 15.66 -0.65
C VAL A 83 -0.66 16.57 -1.86
N ASN A 84 -1.03 16.14 -3.07
CA ASN A 84 -0.94 16.93 -4.30
C ASN A 84 -1.79 18.23 -4.21
N ASN A 85 -2.90 18.21 -3.47
CA ASN A 85 -3.70 19.41 -3.21
C ASN A 85 -3.01 20.40 -2.26
N GLN A 86 -2.02 19.96 -1.48
CA GLN A 86 -1.27 20.80 -0.54
C GLN A 86 0.05 21.33 -1.13
N PHE A 87 0.65 20.61 -2.07
CA PHE A 87 1.93 20.91 -2.71
C PHE A 87 1.89 20.69 -4.23
N GLU A 88 2.48 21.60 -5.01
CA GLU A 88 2.55 21.47 -6.47
C GLU A 88 3.41 20.28 -6.93
N ASN A 89 4.48 19.95 -6.18
CA ASN A 89 5.36 18.82 -6.46
C ASN A 89 5.84 18.19 -5.15
N PRO A 90 5.04 17.32 -4.52
CA PRO A 90 5.42 16.69 -3.26
C PRO A 90 6.58 15.72 -3.44
N SER A 91 7.45 15.64 -2.44
CA SER A 91 8.50 14.63 -2.35
C SER A 91 7.93 13.26 -1.99
N LEU A 92 8.66 12.19 -2.34
CA LEU A 92 8.29 10.83 -1.93
C LEU A 92 8.23 10.67 -0.41
N ASP A 93 9.07 11.39 0.35
CA ASP A 93 9.02 11.38 1.81
C ASP A 93 7.71 11.98 2.34
N GLN A 94 7.18 13.04 1.70
CA GLN A 94 5.86 13.60 2.07
C GLN A 94 4.72 12.64 1.76
N LEU A 95 4.76 11.97 0.61
CA LEU A 95 3.77 10.95 0.25
C LEU A 95 3.84 9.77 1.23
N PHE A 96 5.05 9.33 1.58
CA PHE A 96 5.24 8.24 2.54
C PHE A 96 4.77 8.62 3.94
N GLN A 97 5.05 9.83 4.40
CA GLN A 97 4.56 10.34 5.68
C GLN A 97 3.02 10.38 5.71
N ALA A 98 2.37 10.80 4.62
CA ALA A 98 0.92 10.82 4.52
C ALA A 98 0.32 9.41 4.49
N PHE A 99 0.95 8.47 3.76
CA PHE A 99 0.58 7.06 3.74
C PHE A 99 0.62 6.44 5.15
N LEU A 100 1.72 6.61 5.88
CA LEU A 100 1.85 6.12 7.25
C LEU A 100 0.79 6.76 8.17
N TYR A 101 0.62 8.07 8.08
CA TYR A 101 -0.34 8.79 8.91
C TYR A 101 -1.76 8.30 8.66
N TYR A 102 -2.17 8.12 7.40
CA TYR A 102 -3.49 7.60 7.08
C TYR A 102 -3.67 6.17 7.60
N PHE A 103 -2.69 5.28 7.37
CA PHE A 103 -2.74 3.91 7.88
C PHE A 103 -2.88 3.86 9.41
N GLU A 104 -2.19 4.73 10.14
CA GLU A 104 -2.23 4.75 11.60
C GLU A 104 -3.46 5.46 12.19
N ASN A 105 -4.04 6.43 11.49
CA ASN A 105 -5.04 7.35 12.05
C ASN A 105 -6.39 7.32 11.31
N ASP A 106 -6.50 6.60 10.20
CA ASP A 106 -7.65 6.60 9.28
C ASP A 106 -8.09 8.04 8.92
N ALA A 107 -7.10 8.87 8.59
CA ALA A 107 -7.30 10.30 8.34
C ALA A 107 -6.24 10.88 7.40
N PHE A 108 -6.62 11.87 6.61
CA PHE A 108 -5.70 12.60 5.75
C PHE A 108 -4.75 13.51 6.55
N LEU A 109 -3.46 13.39 6.28
CA LEU A 109 -2.45 14.28 6.86
C LEU A 109 -2.57 15.69 6.27
N VAL A 110 -2.59 16.69 7.14
CA VAL A 110 -2.49 18.11 6.79
C VAL A 110 -1.13 18.64 7.22
N PHE A 111 -0.31 19.05 6.26
CA PHE A 111 1.00 19.62 6.50
C PHE A 111 0.87 21.07 6.97
N LYS A 112 1.56 21.42 8.06
CA LYS A 112 1.66 22.81 8.51
C LYS A 112 2.60 23.56 7.56
N LYS A 113 2.14 24.70 7.04
CA LYS A 113 2.92 25.62 6.21
C LYS A 113 3.72 26.58 7.07
#